data_AF-B4P029-F1
#
_entry.id   AF-B4P029-F1
#
_cell.length_a   1.000
_cell.length_b   1.000
_cell.length_c   1.000
_cell.angle_alpha   90.00
_cell.angle_beta   90.00
_cell.angle_gamma   90.00
#
_symmetry.space_group_name_H-M   'P 1'
#
loop_
_entity.id
_entity.type
_entity.pdbx_description
1 polymer ?
#
loop_
_entity_poly.entity_id
_entity_poly.type
_entity_poly.pdbx_seq_one_letter_code
_entity_poly.pdbx_strand_id
1 'polypeptide(L)'
;MAKILISALLCVAMFGSMVLGSPECPTPNGRFASGDQCDSYTECQDGAPVEKLCPDGLLFHQRTKATGECTYAPYSTCKERARLQPANGTDECPRQFGFYPNGDATKCGVYRNCAHGVASLTKCPEGLAFNEETYQCDWPDLVASCNAEAYLGFNCPAADSADDSAAAAVDVSPEGELRYYRHPQTCKKYFVCVNGHPRLYNCGKYLAFNSQSKLCDFYNKVPECYALLKEKQRLKAEKQQPQVAQPEA
;
A
#
# COMPACT_ATOMS: atom_id res chain seq x y z
N MET A 1 41.02 38.61 68.73
CA MET A 1 40.07 37.72 68.01
C MET A 1 40.48 37.70 66.55
N ALA A 2 40.70 36.50 66.02
CA ALA A 2 41.43 36.22 64.78
C ALA A 2 40.55 36.36 63.51
N LYS A 3 41.22 36.21 62.34
CA LYS A 3 40.72 35.74 61.02
C LYS A 3 40.08 36.83 60.13
N ILE A 4 40.33 36.99 58.82
CA ILE A 4 40.74 36.09 57.72
C ILE A 4 41.46 36.89 56.61
N LEU A 5 42.54 36.30 56.07
CA LEU A 5 43.18 36.61 54.77
C LEU A 5 42.55 35.72 53.66
N ILE A 6 42.85 36.04 52.38
CA ILE A 6 42.71 35.19 51.16
C ILE A 6 41.24 35.17 50.64
N SER A 7 40.88 35.38 49.36
CA SER A 7 41.48 34.99 48.09
C SER A 7 40.85 35.82 46.95
N ALA A 8 41.66 36.42 46.08
CA ALA A 8 41.19 36.92 44.79
C ALA A 8 41.14 35.72 43.82
N LEU A 9 39.97 35.10 43.67
CA LEU A 9 39.73 34.08 42.66
C LEU A 9 39.63 34.76 41.29
N LEU A 10 40.67 34.59 40.46
CA LEU A 10 40.60 34.77 39.02
C LEU A 10 39.54 33.80 38.46
N CYS A 11 38.36 34.30 38.11
CA CYS A 11 37.46 33.59 37.20
C CYS A 11 38.00 33.75 35.77
N VAL A 12 38.91 32.87 35.37
CA VAL A 12 39.24 32.69 33.95
C VAL A 12 38.01 32.07 33.29
N ALA A 13 37.26 32.88 32.55
CA ALA A 13 36.18 32.39 31.70
C ALA A 13 36.79 31.51 30.60
N MET A 14 36.76 30.20 30.83
CA MET A 14 36.97 29.19 29.80
C MET A 14 35.79 29.28 28.81
N PHE A 15 35.91 30.14 27.81
CA PHE A 15 35.11 30.04 26.60
C PHE A 15 35.57 28.79 25.86
N GLY A 16 35.05 27.64 26.28
CA GLY A 16 35.14 26.40 25.53
C GLY A 16 34.48 26.63 24.18
N SER A 17 35.30 26.73 23.14
CA SER A 17 34.81 26.74 21.77
C SER A 17 34.13 25.39 21.55
N MET A 18 32.80 25.39 21.43
CA MET A 18 32.07 24.25 20.90
C MET A 18 32.50 24.12 19.45
N VAL A 19 33.55 23.34 19.20
CA VAL A 19 33.89 22.89 17.85
C VAL A 19 32.76 21.94 17.46
N LEU A 20 31.77 22.46 16.73
CA LEU A 20 30.89 21.64 15.91
C LEU A 20 31.82 20.90 14.95
N GLY A 21 32.12 19.64 15.26
CA GLY A 21 32.99 18.81 14.42
C GLY A 21 32.45 18.80 13.00
N SER A 22 33.29 19.19 12.04
CA SER A 22 32.99 18.99 10.62
C SER A 22 32.69 17.51 10.38
N PRO A 23 31.67 17.15 9.56
CA PRO A 23 31.36 15.76 9.28
C PRO A 23 32.57 15.08 8.62
N GLU A 24 33.34 14.30 9.38
CA GLU A 24 34.49 13.58 8.85
C GLU A 24 34.04 12.37 8.03
N CYS A 25 34.68 12.18 6.88
CA CYS A 25 34.43 11.06 6.00
C CYS A 25 34.86 9.74 6.66
N PRO A 26 33.96 8.75 6.85
CA PRO A 26 34.33 7.46 7.42
C PRO A 26 35.37 6.71 6.59
N THR A 27 35.31 6.88 5.26
CA THR A 27 36.34 6.44 4.31
C THR A 27 36.57 7.54 3.27
N PRO A 28 37.75 7.60 2.62
CA PRO A 28 38.07 8.67 1.67
C PRO A 28 37.01 8.84 0.56
N ASN A 29 36.46 7.71 0.09
CA ASN A 29 35.43 7.68 -0.93
C ASN A 29 34.21 6.92 -0.43
N GLY A 30 33.01 7.45 -0.68
CA GLY A 30 31.76 6.76 -0.34
C GLY A 30 30.54 7.67 -0.21
N ARG A 31 29.39 7.06 0.05
CA ARG A 31 28.13 7.75 0.37
C ARG A 31 27.59 7.25 1.69
N PHE A 32 27.27 8.18 2.58
CA PHE A 32 26.91 7.90 3.96
C PHE A 32 25.65 8.64 4.34
N ALA A 33 24.75 8.00 5.10
CA ALA A 33 23.59 8.67 5.64
C ALA A 33 24.02 9.83 6.54
N SER A 34 23.39 11.00 6.40
CA SER A 34 23.75 12.21 7.14
C SER A 34 22.65 12.62 8.12
N GLY A 35 23.05 13.08 9.32
CA GLY A 35 22.19 13.77 10.28
C GLY A 35 20.86 13.08 10.62
N ASP A 36 19.83 13.91 10.78
CA ASP A 36 18.45 13.56 11.14
C ASP A 36 17.48 13.60 9.95
N GLN A 37 17.96 13.92 8.74
CA GLN A 37 17.18 14.07 7.53
C GLN A 37 17.24 12.79 6.68
N CYS A 38 16.09 12.20 6.33
CA CYS A 38 16.03 10.90 5.65
C CYS A 38 16.46 10.94 4.18
N ASP A 39 16.34 12.10 3.56
CA ASP A 39 16.64 12.33 2.15
C ASP A 39 17.96 13.09 1.96
N SER A 40 18.82 13.15 2.99
CA SER A 40 20.17 13.69 2.86
C SER A 40 21.24 12.62 3.07
N TYR A 41 22.38 12.85 2.44
CA TYR A 41 23.56 12.00 2.55
C TYR A 41 24.83 12.82 2.34
N THR A 42 25.93 12.31 2.87
CA THR A 42 27.26 12.87 2.64
C THR A 42 27.96 12.02 1.59
N GLU A 43 28.40 12.67 0.52
CA GLU A 43 29.29 12.06 -0.48
C GLU A 43 30.72 12.51 -0.20
N CYS A 44 31.61 11.54 0.02
CA CYS A 44 33.03 11.78 0.23
C CYS A 44 33.81 11.48 -1.04
N GLN A 45 34.67 12.41 -1.43
CA GLN A 45 35.64 12.24 -2.50
C GLN A 45 37.02 12.64 -1.96
N ASP A 46 37.96 11.71 -1.94
CA ASP A 46 39.31 11.91 -1.37
C ASP A 46 39.31 12.53 0.03
N GLY A 47 38.34 12.13 0.86
CA GLY A 47 38.18 12.60 2.24
C GLY A 47 37.47 13.96 2.38
N ALA A 48 37.08 14.60 1.27
CA ALA A 48 36.31 15.83 1.29
C ALA A 48 34.79 15.51 1.36
N PRO A 49 34.10 15.84 2.47
CA PRO A 49 32.67 15.61 2.62
C PRO A 49 31.86 16.67 1.87
N VAL A 50 30.85 16.24 1.11
CA VAL A 50 29.87 17.12 0.49
C VAL A 50 28.47 16.64 0.86
N GLU A 51 27.69 17.50 1.51
CA GLU A 51 26.29 17.22 1.75
C GLU A 51 25.48 17.26 0.45
N LYS A 52 24.60 16.28 0.30
CA LYS A 52 23.76 16.07 -0.87
C LYS A 52 22.35 15.75 -0.41
N LEU A 53 21.39 16.07 -1.26
CA LEU A 53 20.00 15.63 -1.13
C LEU A 53 19.69 14.58 -2.20
N CYS A 54 18.88 13.60 -1.81
CA CYS A 54 18.19 12.75 -2.75
C CYS A 54 17.18 13.57 -3.57
N PRO A 55 16.86 13.12 -4.80
CA PRO A 55 15.74 13.69 -5.54
C PRO A 55 14.46 13.70 -4.71
N ASP A 56 13.65 14.74 -4.88
CA ASP A 56 12.47 14.98 -4.04
C ASP A 56 11.51 13.78 -4.01
N GLY A 57 11.31 13.21 -2.83
CA GLY A 57 10.49 12.01 -2.61
C GLY A 57 11.23 10.67 -2.58
N LEU A 58 12.54 10.66 -2.86
CA LEU A 58 13.42 9.51 -2.60
C LEU A 58 14.16 9.68 -1.28
N LEU A 59 14.40 8.57 -0.58
CA LEU A 59 15.10 8.51 0.69
C LEU A 59 16.45 7.83 0.53
N PHE A 60 17.43 8.23 1.32
CA PHE A 60 18.75 7.61 1.26
C PHE A 60 18.74 6.24 1.96
N HIS A 61 19.20 5.23 1.22
CA HIS A 61 19.35 3.86 1.68
C HIS A 61 20.82 3.48 1.72
N GLN A 62 21.31 3.20 2.92
CA GLN A 62 22.68 2.73 3.13
C GLN A 62 22.76 1.24 2.77
N ARG A 63 23.53 0.91 1.71
CA ARG A 63 23.70 -0.47 1.22
C ARG A 63 24.82 -1.19 1.97
N THR A 64 25.93 -0.51 2.19
CA THR A 64 27.11 -1.02 2.92
C THR A 64 27.69 0.08 3.80
N LYS A 65 28.81 -0.18 4.49
CA LYS A 65 29.49 0.87 5.28
C LYS A 65 30.02 2.04 4.44
N ALA A 66 30.20 1.89 3.12
CA ALA A 66 30.78 2.92 2.24
C ALA A 66 29.89 3.28 1.04
N THR A 67 28.80 2.56 0.79
CA THR A 67 27.92 2.80 -0.36
C THR A 67 26.47 2.92 0.04
N GLY A 68 25.75 3.79 -0.67
CA GLY A 68 24.32 3.99 -0.54
C GLY A 68 23.73 4.69 -1.75
N GLU A 69 22.41 4.66 -1.85
CA GLU A 69 21.65 5.13 -3.00
C GLU A 69 20.34 5.78 -2.55
N CYS A 70 19.76 6.61 -3.41
CA CYS A 70 18.42 7.14 -3.18
C CYS A 70 17.40 6.13 -3.72
N THR A 71 16.41 5.77 -2.91
CA THR A 71 15.39 4.78 -3.24
C THR A 71 14.02 5.21 -2.72
N TYR A 72 12.95 4.53 -3.14
CA TYR A 72 11.61 4.80 -2.64
C TYR A 72 11.50 4.46 -1.15
N ALA A 73 10.63 5.18 -0.45
CA ALA A 73 10.42 5.03 1.00
C ALA A 73 10.31 3.56 1.48
N PRO A 74 9.55 2.65 0.81
CA PRO A 74 9.39 1.26 1.27
C PRO A 74 10.68 0.44 1.26
N TYR A 75 11.64 0.83 0.44
CA TYR A 75 12.92 0.13 0.28
C TYR A 75 14.05 0.82 1.03
N SER A 76 13.76 1.95 1.67
CA SER A 76 14.75 2.68 2.43
C SER A 76 14.96 2.05 3.81
N THR A 77 16.16 2.23 4.35
CA THR A 77 16.47 1.90 5.76
C THR A 77 16.08 3.02 6.72
N CYS A 78 15.45 4.07 6.20
CA CYS A 78 15.21 5.29 6.92
C CYS A 78 13.85 5.21 7.64
N LYS A 79 13.87 4.58 8.82
CA LYS A 79 12.65 4.25 9.59
C LYS A 79 12.19 5.35 10.56
N GLU A 80 13.13 6.12 11.12
CA GLU A 80 12.84 7.03 12.27
C GLU A 80 13.25 8.49 12.05
N ARG A 81 13.93 8.83 10.95
CA ARG A 81 14.40 10.19 10.65
C ARG A 81 13.31 10.98 9.92
N ALA A 82 12.43 11.64 10.66
CA ALA A 82 11.22 12.21 10.06
C ALA A 82 11.46 13.44 9.16
N ARG A 83 12.64 14.08 9.22
CA ARG A 83 12.86 15.31 8.48
C ARG A 83 13.14 15.01 7.01
N LEU A 84 12.40 15.68 6.13
CA LEU A 84 12.57 15.65 4.69
C LEU A 84 12.85 17.06 4.18
N GLN A 85 13.42 17.17 2.98
CA GLN A 85 13.48 18.44 2.27
C GLN A 85 12.06 18.98 1.97
N PRO A 86 11.91 20.28 1.69
CA PRO A 86 10.63 20.84 1.23
C PRO A 86 10.10 20.12 -0.02
N ALA A 87 8.79 19.91 -0.09
CA ALA A 87 8.15 19.27 -1.24
C ALA A 87 8.32 20.10 -2.51
N ASN A 88 8.65 19.44 -3.62
CA ASN A 88 8.74 20.04 -4.94
C ASN A 88 7.98 19.19 -5.97
N GLY A 89 6.70 18.97 -5.66
CA GLY A 89 5.77 18.18 -6.47
C GLY A 89 5.12 18.94 -7.63
N THR A 90 4.10 18.30 -8.20
CA THR A 90 3.20 18.81 -9.24
C THR A 90 1.75 18.64 -8.77
N ASP A 91 0.78 19.09 -9.56
CA ASP A 91 -0.65 18.85 -9.29
C ASP A 91 -0.99 17.34 -9.23
N GLU A 92 -0.27 16.52 -10.00
CA GLU A 92 -0.48 15.07 -10.06
C GLU A 92 0.31 14.31 -8.99
N CYS A 93 1.43 14.85 -8.53
CA CYS A 93 2.40 14.15 -7.70
C CYS A 93 2.83 15.03 -6.51
N PRO A 94 2.43 14.68 -5.26
CA PRO A 94 2.83 15.45 -4.07
C PRO A 94 4.34 15.67 -3.92
N ARG A 95 5.17 14.75 -4.43
CA ARG A 95 6.63 14.88 -4.60
C ARG A 95 7.01 14.38 -5.98
N GLN A 96 8.22 14.69 -6.45
CA GLN A 96 8.68 14.21 -7.77
C GLN A 96 8.70 12.69 -7.89
N PHE A 97 9.02 11.99 -6.79
CA PHE A 97 9.03 10.54 -6.70
C PHE A 97 8.17 10.05 -5.55
N GLY A 98 7.40 8.98 -5.79
CA GLY A 98 6.64 8.35 -4.71
C GLY A 98 5.46 7.52 -5.20
N PHE A 99 4.81 6.86 -4.25
CA PHE A 99 3.56 6.15 -4.48
C PHE A 99 2.46 6.84 -3.70
N TYR A 100 1.38 7.19 -4.38
CA TYR A 100 0.30 7.99 -3.80
C TYR A 100 -1.06 7.39 -4.11
N PRO A 101 -2.05 7.51 -3.22
CA PRO A 101 -3.42 7.15 -3.54
C PRO A 101 -3.92 7.96 -4.73
N ASN A 102 -4.87 7.39 -5.49
CA ASN A 102 -5.48 8.07 -6.63
C ASN A 102 -6.39 9.26 -6.22
N GLY A 103 -6.68 9.43 -4.92
CA GLY A 103 -7.46 10.55 -4.39
C GLY A 103 -8.98 10.42 -4.51
N ASP A 104 -9.47 9.32 -5.09
CA ASP A 104 -10.88 8.97 -5.19
C ASP A 104 -11.16 7.77 -4.29
N ALA A 105 -11.89 7.98 -3.20
CA ALA A 105 -12.21 6.94 -2.21
C ALA A 105 -13.02 5.77 -2.79
N THR A 106 -13.65 5.94 -3.96
CA THR A 106 -14.40 4.89 -4.67
C THR A 106 -13.55 4.14 -5.70
N LYS A 107 -12.31 4.59 -5.93
CA LYS A 107 -11.34 3.99 -6.88
C LYS A 107 -10.00 3.71 -6.22
N CYS A 108 -10.03 3.25 -4.98
CA CYS A 108 -8.85 3.04 -4.15
C CYS A 108 -7.98 1.85 -4.61
N GLY A 109 -8.47 1.00 -5.51
CA GLY A 109 -7.68 -0.05 -6.18
C GLY A 109 -6.71 0.44 -7.25
N VAL A 110 -6.63 1.75 -7.46
CA VAL A 110 -5.65 2.40 -8.35
C VAL A 110 -4.81 3.36 -7.52
N TYR A 111 -3.52 3.39 -7.78
CA TYR A 111 -2.59 4.35 -7.18
C TYR A 111 -1.67 4.94 -8.24
N ARG A 112 -1.05 6.08 -7.89
CA ARG A 112 -0.11 6.80 -8.75
C ARG A 112 1.30 6.41 -8.35
N ASN A 113 2.10 5.99 -9.32
CA ASN A 113 3.55 5.88 -9.22
C ASN A 113 4.15 7.10 -9.91
N CYS A 114 4.75 7.99 -9.13
CA CYS A 114 5.33 9.23 -9.60
C CYS A 114 6.83 9.06 -9.83
N ALA A 115 7.29 9.50 -11.01
CA ALA A 115 8.70 9.63 -11.34
C ALA A 115 8.92 10.97 -12.05
N HIS A 116 9.86 11.78 -11.54
CA HIS A 116 10.12 13.14 -12.04
C HIS A 116 8.84 14.01 -12.14
N GLY A 117 7.90 13.85 -11.20
CA GLY A 117 6.65 14.61 -11.14
C GLY A 117 5.56 14.17 -12.12
N VAL A 118 5.77 13.06 -12.85
CA VAL A 118 4.80 12.47 -13.79
C VAL A 118 4.18 11.23 -13.19
N ALA A 119 2.85 11.17 -13.10
CA ALA A 119 2.13 10.05 -12.53
C ALA A 119 1.87 8.95 -13.56
N SER A 120 2.17 7.71 -13.19
CA SER A 120 1.71 6.50 -13.89
C SER A 120 0.70 5.76 -13.02
N LEU A 121 -0.47 5.45 -13.57
CA LEU A 121 -1.51 4.73 -12.84
C LEU A 121 -1.21 3.24 -12.77
N THR A 122 -1.24 2.69 -11.56
CA THR A 122 -0.99 1.27 -11.29
C THR A 122 -2.17 0.68 -10.53
N LYS A 123 -2.53 -0.56 -10.86
CA LYS A 123 -3.68 -1.25 -10.27
C LYS A 123 -3.24 -2.25 -9.22
N CYS A 124 -3.92 -2.26 -8.08
CA CYS A 124 -3.86 -3.36 -7.14
C CYS A 124 -4.49 -4.64 -7.72
N PRO A 125 -4.16 -5.81 -7.15
CA PRO A 125 -4.97 -7.01 -7.38
C PRO A 125 -6.45 -6.73 -7.15
N GLU A 126 -7.29 -7.42 -7.91
CA GLU A 126 -8.73 -7.18 -7.89
C GLU A 126 -9.31 -7.29 -6.47
N GLY A 127 -10.06 -6.27 -6.06
CA GLY A 127 -10.70 -6.22 -4.74
C GLY A 127 -9.83 -5.64 -3.62
N LEU A 128 -8.55 -5.35 -3.88
CA LEU A 128 -7.66 -4.68 -2.92
C LEU A 128 -7.53 -3.18 -3.20
N ALA A 129 -7.09 -2.44 -2.19
CA ALA A 129 -6.89 -1.00 -2.19
C ALA A 129 -5.43 -0.65 -1.86
N PHE A 130 -4.88 0.42 -2.44
CA PHE A 130 -3.53 0.85 -2.10
C PHE A 130 -3.50 1.51 -0.70
N ASN A 131 -2.69 0.94 0.19
CA ASN A 131 -2.41 1.47 1.52
C ASN A 131 -1.10 2.28 1.46
N GLU A 132 -1.20 3.61 1.61
CA GLU A 132 -0.03 4.52 1.57
C GLU A 132 0.86 4.39 2.81
N GLU A 133 0.34 3.92 3.94
CA GLU A 133 1.12 3.74 5.17
C GLU A 133 2.08 2.54 5.05
N THR A 134 1.61 1.45 4.45
CA THR A 134 2.39 0.21 4.26
C THR A 134 3.01 0.09 2.88
N TYR A 135 2.60 0.95 1.94
CA TYR A 135 2.94 0.93 0.52
C TYR A 135 2.61 -0.39 -0.19
N GLN A 136 1.51 -1.02 0.23
CA GLN A 136 1.05 -2.31 -0.28
C GLN A 136 -0.43 -2.26 -0.65
N CYS A 137 -0.87 -3.23 -1.43
CA CYS A 137 -2.30 -3.43 -1.67
C CYS A 137 -2.89 -4.24 -0.52
N ASP A 138 -3.84 -3.64 0.20
CA ASP A 138 -4.47 -4.20 1.40
C ASP A 138 -5.99 -4.30 1.21
N TRP A 139 -6.68 -4.84 2.21
CA TRP A 139 -8.13 -4.86 2.21
C TRP A 139 -8.69 -3.43 2.26
N PRO A 140 -9.74 -3.11 1.47
CA PRO A 140 -10.28 -1.75 1.41
C PRO A 140 -10.69 -1.18 2.77
N ASP A 141 -11.17 -2.02 3.69
CA ASP A 141 -11.55 -1.63 5.05
C ASP A 141 -10.38 -1.27 5.97
N LEU A 142 -9.15 -1.65 5.60
CA LEU A 142 -7.92 -1.30 6.31
C LEU A 142 -7.24 -0.06 5.73
N VAL A 143 -7.79 0.54 4.67
CA VAL A 143 -7.24 1.72 4.01
C VAL A 143 -8.10 2.92 4.34
N ALA A 144 -7.59 3.81 5.21
CA ALA A 144 -8.34 4.97 5.72
C ALA A 144 -8.92 5.90 4.63
N SER A 145 -8.28 5.97 3.46
CA SER A 145 -8.74 6.78 2.33
C SER A 145 -9.69 6.05 1.38
N CYS A 146 -10.04 4.79 1.64
CA CYS A 146 -10.95 4.01 0.81
C CYS A 146 -12.35 3.89 1.45
N ASN A 147 -13.38 4.01 0.62
CA ASN A 147 -14.73 3.58 0.96
C ASN A 147 -14.95 2.17 0.37
N ALA A 148 -14.86 1.15 1.23
CA ALA A 148 -14.87 -0.26 0.83
C ALA A 148 -16.16 -0.65 0.09
N GLU A 149 -17.32 -0.23 0.61
CA GLU A 149 -18.64 -0.56 0.07
C GLU A 149 -18.85 0.08 -1.30
N ALA A 150 -18.48 1.35 -1.45
CA ALA A 150 -18.61 2.07 -2.71
C ALA A 150 -17.62 1.54 -3.76
N TYR A 151 -16.39 1.22 -3.35
CA TYR A 151 -15.38 0.66 -4.24
C TYR A 151 -15.76 -0.73 -4.75
N LEU A 152 -16.22 -1.61 -3.86
CA LEU A 152 -16.61 -2.98 -4.21
C LEU A 152 -18.03 -3.10 -4.74
N GLY A 153 -18.86 -2.06 -4.59
CA GLY A 153 -20.25 -2.04 -5.02
C GLY A 153 -21.12 -3.06 -4.26
N PHE A 154 -20.79 -3.34 -3.00
CA PHE A 154 -21.49 -4.31 -2.17
C PHE A 154 -21.60 -3.78 -0.74
N ASN A 155 -22.77 -3.94 -0.14
CA ASN A 155 -23.00 -3.59 1.26
C ASN A 155 -23.29 -4.89 2.01
N CYS A 156 -22.62 -5.08 3.14
CA CYS A 156 -22.89 -6.23 4.00
C CYS A 156 -24.32 -6.14 4.54
N PRO A 157 -25.15 -7.19 4.36
CA PRO A 157 -26.48 -7.24 4.98
C PRO A 157 -26.41 -7.05 6.50
N ALA A 158 -27.49 -6.58 7.13
CA ALA A 158 -27.58 -6.52 8.59
C ALA A 158 -27.59 -7.94 9.20
N ALA A 159 -27.09 -8.10 10.42
CA ALA A 159 -27.08 -9.41 11.10
C ALA A 159 -28.50 -9.94 11.39
N ASP A 160 -29.49 -9.04 11.50
CA ASP A 160 -30.85 -9.37 11.93
C ASP A 160 -31.83 -9.59 10.76
N SER A 161 -31.34 -9.61 9.51
CA SER A 161 -32.21 -9.83 8.36
C SER A 161 -32.59 -11.31 8.27
N ALA A 162 -33.89 -11.60 8.45
CA ALA A 162 -34.53 -12.92 8.52
C ALA A 162 -34.41 -13.83 7.26
N ASP A 163 -33.44 -13.59 6.38
CA ASP A 163 -33.08 -14.45 5.25
C ASP A 163 -31.90 -15.36 5.63
N ASP A 164 -32.06 -16.03 6.77
CA ASP A 164 -31.02 -16.68 7.58
C ASP A 164 -30.64 -18.09 7.10
N SER A 165 -30.64 -18.30 5.78
CA SER A 165 -29.94 -19.43 5.16
C SER A 165 -28.51 -19.06 4.71
N ALA A 166 -28.14 -17.77 4.83
CA ALA A 166 -26.90 -17.22 4.31
C ALA A 166 -25.80 -16.93 5.34
N ALA A 167 -26.08 -16.89 6.64
CA ALA A 167 -25.11 -16.49 7.66
C ALA A 167 -25.01 -17.52 8.79
N ALA A 168 -24.19 -18.55 8.61
CA ALA A 168 -23.61 -19.18 9.79
C ALA A 168 -22.57 -18.19 10.32
N ALA A 169 -22.94 -17.42 11.34
CA ALA A 169 -21.97 -16.64 12.11
C ALA A 169 -20.96 -17.62 12.70
N VAL A 170 -19.79 -17.72 12.09
CA VAL A 170 -18.66 -18.40 12.72
C VAL A 170 -18.10 -17.39 13.71
N ASP A 171 -18.18 -17.71 15.00
CA ASP A 171 -17.55 -16.92 16.06
C ASP A 171 -16.03 -17.06 15.90
N VAL A 172 -15.43 -16.09 15.19
CA VAL A 172 -13.98 -16.00 15.03
C VAL A 172 -13.50 -14.85 15.90
N SER A 173 -13.61 -15.02 17.21
CA SER A 173 -12.90 -14.16 18.17
C SER A 173 -11.39 -14.40 18.02
N PRO A 174 -10.55 -13.36 17.85
CA PRO A 174 -10.80 -11.93 18.08
C PRO A 174 -11.21 -11.10 16.85
N GLU A 175 -11.30 -11.68 15.66
CA GLU A 175 -11.50 -10.95 14.39
C GLU A 175 -12.96 -10.56 14.07
N GLY A 176 -13.92 -11.05 14.85
CA GLY A 176 -15.33 -10.64 14.79
C GLY A 176 -16.21 -11.57 13.95
N GLU A 177 -17.40 -11.08 13.60
CA GLU A 177 -18.41 -11.85 12.89
C GLU A 177 -18.05 -11.97 11.40
N LEU A 178 -17.83 -13.20 10.93
CA LEU A 178 -17.61 -13.50 9.51
C LEU A 178 -18.90 -13.96 8.83
N ARG A 179 -19.32 -13.26 7.78
CA ARG A 179 -20.48 -13.63 6.97
C ARG A 179 -20.14 -13.70 5.49
N TYR A 180 -20.62 -14.74 4.81
CA TYR A 180 -20.22 -15.05 3.44
C TYR A 180 -21.39 -14.92 2.48
N TYR A 181 -21.19 -14.17 1.41
CA TYR A 181 -22.23 -13.85 0.43
C TYR A 181 -21.73 -14.14 -0.98
N ARG A 182 -22.55 -14.79 -1.81
CA ARG A 182 -22.24 -14.93 -3.24
C ARG A 182 -22.18 -13.54 -3.89
N HIS A 183 -21.25 -13.35 -4.83
CA HIS A 183 -21.25 -12.16 -5.67
C HIS A 183 -22.48 -12.13 -6.61
N PRO A 184 -23.24 -11.02 -6.69
CA PRO A 184 -24.54 -10.99 -7.37
C PRO A 184 -24.46 -11.24 -8.89
N GLN A 185 -23.34 -10.87 -9.51
CA GLN A 185 -23.16 -10.97 -10.97
C GLN A 185 -22.30 -12.16 -11.44
N THR A 186 -21.64 -12.89 -10.53
CA THR A 186 -20.77 -14.01 -10.94
C THR A 186 -20.66 -15.05 -9.85
N CYS A 187 -20.73 -16.31 -10.22
CA CYS A 187 -20.49 -17.38 -9.25
C CYS A 187 -19.03 -17.55 -8.86
N LYS A 188 -18.09 -16.99 -9.62
CA LYS A 188 -16.66 -17.14 -9.35
C LYS A 188 -16.17 -16.25 -8.23
N LYS A 189 -17.01 -15.38 -7.70
CA LYS A 189 -16.63 -14.45 -6.64
C LYS A 189 -17.62 -14.52 -5.51
N TYR A 190 -17.16 -14.10 -4.35
CA TYR A 190 -17.96 -14.00 -3.15
C TYR A 190 -17.39 -12.88 -2.28
N PHE A 191 -18.23 -12.36 -1.41
CA PHE A 191 -17.86 -11.40 -0.40
C PHE A 191 -17.76 -12.09 0.95
N VAL A 192 -16.73 -11.73 1.70
CA VAL A 192 -16.66 -11.99 3.14
C VAL A 192 -16.84 -10.65 3.83
N CYS A 193 -17.88 -10.55 4.64
CA CYS A 193 -18.10 -9.42 5.51
C CYS A 193 -17.33 -9.64 6.81
N VAL A 194 -16.41 -8.73 7.11
CA VAL A 194 -15.61 -8.71 8.34
C VAL A 194 -16.02 -7.44 9.09
N ASN A 195 -16.65 -7.59 10.25
CA ASN A 195 -17.13 -6.46 11.06
C ASN A 195 -18.03 -5.48 10.26
N GLY A 196 -18.85 -6.01 9.35
CA GLY A 196 -19.76 -5.21 8.51
C GLY A 196 -19.13 -4.64 7.24
N HIS A 197 -17.82 -4.81 7.02
CA HIS A 197 -17.14 -4.34 5.82
C HIS A 197 -16.87 -5.46 4.81
N PRO A 198 -17.10 -5.23 3.51
CA PRO A 198 -16.97 -6.26 2.51
C PRO A 198 -15.53 -6.44 2.03
N ARG A 199 -15.12 -7.69 1.87
CA ARG A 199 -13.89 -8.10 1.21
C ARG A 199 -14.20 -9.03 0.05
N LEU A 200 -13.64 -8.75 -1.13
CA LEU A 200 -13.90 -9.52 -2.34
C LEU A 200 -12.93 -10.69 -2.46
N TYR A 201 -13.46 -11.89 -2.71
CA TYR A 201 -12.71 -13.11 -2.94
C TYR A 201 -13.10 -13.78 -4.26
N ASN A 202 -12.21 -14.65 -4.75
CA ASN A 202 -12.39 -15.38 -6.00
C ASN A 202 -12.30 -16.90 -5.77
N CYS A 203 -13.31 -17.64 -6.22
CA CYS A 203 -13.25 -19.07 -6.39
C CYS A 203 -12.42 -19.38 -7.64
N GLY A 204 -11.27 -20.03 -7.41
CA GLY A 204 -10.29 -20.36 -8.44
C GLY A 204 -10.87 -21.11 -9.65
N LYS A 205 -9.99 -21.47 -10.59
CA LYS A 205 -10.42 -22.03 -11.88
C LYS A 205 -11.36 -23.24 -11.70
N TYR A 206 -12.49 -23.21 -12.41
CA TYR A 206 -13.55 -24.24 -12.39
C TYR A 206 -14.36 -24.37 -11.09
N LEU A 207 -14.22 -23.43 -10.17
CA LEU A 207 -14.98 -23.41 -8.93
C LEU A 207 -16.02 -22.28 -8.93
N ALA A 208 -17.08 -22.49 -8.18
CA ALA A 208 -18.16 -21.56 -7.92
C ALA A 208 -18.40 -21.50 -6.41
N PHE A 209 -18.73 -20.32 -5.90
CA PHE A 209 -19.09 -20.18 -4.49
C PHE A 209 -20.42 -20.88 -4.23
N ASN A 210 -20.40 -21.85 -3.31
CA ASN A 210 -21.56 -22.57 -2.84
C ASN A 210 -22.09 -21.87 -1.58
N SER A 211 -23.23 -21.19 -1.71
CA SER A 211 -23.83 -20.45 -0.61
C SER A 211 -24.29 -21.35 0.54
N GLN A 212 -24.52 -22.65 0.34
CA GLN A 212 -24.91 -23.56 1.41
C GLN A 212 -23.70 -23.97 2.25
N SER A 213 -22.63 -24.41 1.60
CA SER A 213 -21.41 -24.85 2.30
C SER A 213 -20.48 -23.71 2.71
N LYS A 214 -20.71 -22.48 2.22
CA LYS A 214 -19.86 -21.29 2.41
C LYS A 214 -18.44 -21.46 1.84
N LEU A 215 -18.26 -22.39 0.91
CA LEU A 215 -16.97 -22.73 0.31
C LEU A 215 -17.06 -22.69 -1.22
N CYS A 216 -15.91 -22.57 -1.87
CA CYS A 216 -15.81 -22.79 -3.30
C CYS A 216 -15.88 -24.29 -3.61
N ASP A 217 -16.80 -24.68 -4.49
CA ASP A 217 -16.95 -26.06 -4.95
C ASP A 217 -17.02 -26.10 -6.48
N PHE A 218 -16.92 -27.29 -7.06
CA PHE A 218 -17.05 -27.46 -8.51
C PHE A 218 -18.42 -26.99 -8.99
N TYR A 219 -18.47 -26.36 -10.18
CA TYR A 219 -19.72 -25.83 -10.75
C TYR A 219 -20.86 -26.85 -10.74
N ASN A 220 -20.62 -28.13 -11.04
CA ASN A 220 -21.64 -29.17 -11.08
C ASN A 220 -22.29 -29.50 -9.71
N LYS A 221 -21.66 -29.08 -8.61
CA LYS A 221 -22.21 -29.18 -7.25
C LYS A 221 -22.91 -27.91 -6.79
N VAL A 222 -23.01 -26.92 -7.68
CA VAL A 222 -23.68 -25.64 -7.45
C VAL A 222 -24.74 -25.46 -8.56
N PRO A 223 -25.92 -26.10 -8.44
CA PRO A 223 -26.84 -26.33 -9.57
C PRO A 223 -27.25 -25.06 -10.32
N GLU A 224 -27.61 -24.01 -9.60
CA GLU A 224 -27.99 -22.72 -10.16
C GLU A 224 -26.85 -22.09 -10.96
N CYS A 225 -25.62 -22.32 -10.51
CA CYS A 225 -24.44 -21.81 -11.14
C CYS A 225 -23.99 -22.66 -12.34
N TYR A 226 -24.18 -23.97 -12.26
CA TYR A 226 -23.98 -24.89 -13.38
C TYR A 226 -24.91 -24.57 -14.55
N ALA A 227 -26.17 -24.25 -14.26
CA ALA A 227 -27.15 -23.85 -15.26
C ALA A 227 -26.72 -22.58 -16.00
N LEU A 228 -26.28 -21.55 -15.27
CA LEU A 228 -25.73 -20.32 -15.86
C LEU A 228 -24.50 -20.57 -16.74
N LEU A 229 -23.62 -21.48 -16.31
CA LEU A 229 -22.44 -21.86 -17.10
C LEU A 229 -22.83 -22.51 -18.43
N LYS A 230 -23.78 -23.46 -18.42
CA LYS A 230 -24.29 -24.13 -19.62
C LYS A 230 -24.93 -23.14 -20.58
N GLU A 231 -25.76 -22.23 -20.07
CA GLU A 231 -26.42 -21.23 -20.90
C GLU A 231 -25.39 -20.30 -21.58
N LYS A 232 -24.38 -19.84 -20.83
CA LYS A 232 -23.31 -19.03 -21.40
C LYS A 232 -22.52 -19.77 -22.48
N GLN A 233 -22.29 -21.08 -22.32
CA GLN A 233 -21.64 -21.92 -23.32
C GLN A 233 -22.49 -22.07 -24.58
N ARG A 234 -23.80 -22.29 -24.43
CA ARG A 234 -24.76 -22.36 -25.54
C ARG A 234 -24.78 -21.07 -26.35
N LEU A 235 -24.96 -19.92 -25.69
CA LEU A 235 -24.97 -18.60 -26.33
C LEU A 235 -23.64 -18.29 -27.04
N LYS A 236 -22.51 -18.77 -26.50
CA LYS A 236 -21.20 -18.60 -27.14
C LYS A 236 -21.09 -19.47 -28.40
N ALA A 237 -21.59 -20.70 -28.37
CA ALA A 237 -21.60 -21.60 -29.52
C ALA A 237 -22.48 -21.06 -30.66
N GLU A 238 -23.66 -20.53 -30.33
CA GLU A 238 -24.58 -19.90 -31.30
C GLU A 238 -23.93 -18.68 -31.99
N LYS A 239 -23.20 -17.85 -31.25
CA LYS A 239 -22.47 -16.69 -31.82
C LYS A 239 -21.25 -17.07 -32.66
N GLN A 240 -20.75 -18.30 -32.51
CA GLN A 240 -19.57 -18.80 -33.23
C GLN A 240 -19.93 -19.65 -34.44
N GLN A 241 -21.22 -19.88 -34.70
CA GLN A 241 -21.66 -20.51 -35.95
C GLN A 241 -21.48 -19.53 -37.12
N PRO A 242 -20.77 -19.92 -38.20
CA PRO A 242 -20.75 -19.16 -39.43
C PRO A 242 -22.19 -19.01 -39.92
N GLN A 243 -22.59 -17.79 -40.31
CA GLN A 243 -23.79 -17.64 -41.13
C GLN A 243 -23.58 -18.46 -42.40
N VAL A 244 -24.26 -19.60 -42.51
CA VAL A 244 -24.27 -20.40 -43.74
C VAL A 244 -24.98 -19.53 -44.78
N ALA A 245 -24.21 -18.96 -45.70
CA ALA A 245 -24.74 -18.27 -46.87
C ALA A 245 -25.69 -19.24 -47.59
N GLN A 246 -26.93 -18.82 -47.77
CA GLN A 246 -27.88 -19.54 -48.61
C GLN A 246 -27.34 -19.57 -50.04
N PRO A 247 -27.35 -20.71 -50.75
CA PRO A 247 -27.05 -20.72 -52.16
C PRO A 247 -28.17 -19.96 -52.89
N GLU A 248 -27.81 -18.87 -53.56
CA GLU A 248 -28.68 -18.19 -54.52
C GLU A 248 -28.97 -19.18 -55.66
N ALA A 249 -30.26 -19.39 -55.94
CA ALA A 249 -30.79 -20.18 -57.05
C ALA A 249 -31.48 -19.26 -58.06
#